data_AF-A0AAJ0CZM6-F1
#
_entry.id   AF-A0AAJ0CZM6-F1
#
_cell.length_a   1.000
_cell.length_b   1.000
_cell.length_c   1.000
_cell.angle_alpha   90.00
_cell.angle_beta   90.00
_cell.angle_gamma   90.00
#
_symmetry.space_group_name_H-M   'P 1'
#
loop_
_entity.id
_entity.type
_entity.pdbx_description
1 polymer ?
#
loop_
_entity_poly.entity_id
_entity_poly.type
_entity_poly.pdbx_seq_one_letter_code
_entity_poly.pdbx_strand_id
1 'polypeptide(L)'
;MSMFSDRDGRKFVTQMQDYVAQLRVIPPLQEEGGKICNSLGKAGRDPRVCCAEPIGTFDDEVAFSQYLRYPDDPSRRGHKITFTHADLNLRNILVDRVTRMDGIKGWQIVGIIDWELLSRVLRLH
;
A
#
# COMPACT_ATOMS: atom_id res chain seq x y z
N MET A 1 -28.26 3.49 -16.76
CA MET A 1 -27.14 3.38 -15.79
C MET A 1 -26.21 4.58 -15.97
N SER A 2 -25.89 5.35 -14.91
CA SER A 2 -24.85 6.38 -15.04
C SER A 2 -23.48 5.70 -15.04
N MET A 3 -22.79 5.77 -16.17
CA MET A 3 -21.46 5.22 -16.38
C MET A 3 -20.42 6.03 -15.59
N PHE A 4 -19.35 5.37 -15.14
CA PHE A 4 -18.21 6.03 -14.49
C PHE A 4 -17.58 7.02 -15.48
N SER A 5 -17.57 8.31 -15.13
CA SER A 5 -17.13 9.39 -16.01
C SER A 5 -15.65 9.76 -15.81
N ASP A 6 -15.06 10.51 -16.73
CA ASP A 6 -13.70 11.06 -16.57
C ASP A 6 -13.55 11.93 -15.31
N ARG A 7 -14.62 12.64 -14.94
CA ARG A 7 -14.64 13.42 -13.69
C ARG A 7 -14.56 12.50 -12.47
N ASP A 8 -15.20 11.33 -12.53
CA ASP A 8 -15.12 10.32 -11.48
C ASP A 8 -13.74 9.67 -11.44
N GLY A 9 -13.12 9.42 -12.60
CA GLY A 9 -11.75 8.92 -12.70
C GLY A 9 -10.73 9.87 -12.07
N ARG A 10 -10.79 11.16 -12.39
CA ARG A 10 -9.91 12.18 -11.75
C ARG A 10 -10.11 12.22 -10.25
N LYS A 11 -11.36 12.21 -9.77
CA LYS A 11 -11.67 12.19 -8.34
C LYS A 11 -11.21 10.90 -7.66
N PHE A 12 -11.29 9.76 -8.32
CA PHE A 12 -10.81 8.49 -7.80
C PHE A 12 -9.29 8.53 -7.60
N VAL A 13 -8.54 9.05 -8.58
CA VAL A 13 -7.08 9.23 -8.47
C VAL A 13 -6.73 10.13 -7.30
N THR A 14 -7.39 11.29 -7.16
CA THR A 14 -7.16 12.20 -6.03
C THR A 14 -7.43 11.51 -4.68
N GLN A 15 -8.56 10.82 -4.54
CA GLN A 15 -8.89 10.09 -3.30
C GLN A 15 -7.83 9.02 -2.98
N MET A 16 -7.37 8.25 -3.97
CA MET A 16 -6.32 7.25 -3.77
C MET A 16 -4.98 7.87 -3.36
N GLN A 17 -4.61 9.01 -3.96
CA GLN A 17 -3.41 9.75 -3.56
C GLN A 17 -3.50 10.19 -2.09
N ASP A 18 -4.66 10.70 -1.67
CA ASP A 18 -4.90 11.13 -0.29
C ASP A 18 -4.82 9.96 0.69
N TYR A 19 -5.43 8.81 0.39
CA TYR A 19 -5.33 7.62 1.25
C TYR A 19 -3.90 7.10 1.35
N VAL A 20 -3.18 7.03 0.22
CA VAL A 20 -1.77 6.60 0.22
C VAL A 20 -0.90 7.59 0.99
N ALA A 21 -1.16 8.89 0.92
CA ALA A 21 -0.46 9.89 1.71
C ALA A 21 -0.71 9.69 3.22
N GLN A 22 -1.96 9.42 3.61
CA GLN A 22 -2.32 9.11 5.01
C GLN A 22 -1.60 7.87 5.52
N LEU A 23 -1.53 6.78 4.74
CA LEU A 23 -0.78 5.58 5.14
C LEU A 23 0.70 5.88 5.36
N ARG A 24 1.31 6.68 4.49
CA ARG A 24 2.75 6.97 4.53
C ARG A 24 3.19 7.83 5.72
N VAL A 25 2.27 8.59 6.32
CA VAL A 25 2.58 9.38 7.53
C VAL A 25 2.43 8.59 8.82
N ILE A 26 1.89 7.36 8.78
CA ILE A 26 1.78 6.50 9.95
C ILE A 26 3.19 6.13 10.45
N PRO A 27 3.56 6.54 11.68
CA PRO A 27 4.90 6.32 12.22
C PRO A 27 5.17 4.82 12.42
N PRO A 28 6.43 4.36 12.34
CA PRO A 28 6.81 3.02 12.76
C PRO A 28 6.43 2.75 14.22
N LEU A 29 6.10 1.50 14.54
CA LEU A 29 5.90 1.12 15.93
C LEU A 29 7.24 1.29 16.64
N GLN A 30 7.23 2.00 17.76
CA GLN A 30 8.45 2.44 18.45
C GLN A 30 9.34 1.26 18.88
N GLU A 31 8.74 0.11 19.16
CA GLU A 31 9.44 -1.11 19.58
C GLU A 31 10.28 -1.74 18.46
N GLU A 32 9.97 -1.47 17.19
CA GLU A 32 10.63 -2.10 16.04
C GLU A 32 11.73 -1.24 15.43
N GLY A 33 11.99 -0.04 15.96
CA GLY A 33 13.09 0.81 15.51
C GLY A 33 13.05 1.18 14.02
N GLY A 34 11.89 1.10 13.36
CA GLY A 34 11.76 1.38 11.93
C GLY A 34 12.07 0.21 10.99
N LYS A 35 12.19 -1.01 11.51
CA LYS A 35 12.39 -2.24 10.72
C LYS A 35 11.27 -2.46 9.69
N ILE A 36 11.63 -3.09 8.57
CA ILE A 36 10.70 -3.64 7.59
C ILE A 36 10.14 -4.94 8.16
N CYS A 37 8.83 -4.95 8.41
CA CYS A 37 8.12 -6.01 9.13
C CYS A 37 6.64 -6.04 8.74
N ASN A 38 5.90 -7.04 9.24
CA ASN A 38 4.44 -7.06 9.18
C ASN A 38 3.81 -6.07 10.17
N SER A 39 2.49 -5.91 10.15
CA SER A 39 1.75 -5.00 11.05
C SER A 39 1.86 -5.31 12.55
N LEU A 40 2.39 -6.48 12.93
CA LEU A 40 2.62 -6.89 14.31
C LEU A 40 4.09 -6.81 14.72
N GLY A 41 4.94 -6.18 13.89
CA GLY A 41 6.38 -6.07 14.16
C GLY A 41 7.18 -7.35 13.93
N LYS A 42 6.57 -8.37 13.31
CA LYS A 42 7.19 -9.69 13.09
C LYS A 42 7.60 -9.88 11.63
N ALA A 43 8.26 -11.00 11.36
CA ALA A 43 8.54 -11.46 10.00
C ALA A 43 7.25 -11.47 9.15
N GLY A 44 7.36 -10.93 7.93
CA GLY A 44 6.27 -10.93 6.97
C GLY A 44 6.13 -12.28 6.27
N ARG A 45 4.94 -12.54 5.71
CA ARG A 45 4.70 -13.66 4.80
C ARG A 45 4.04 -13.09 3.55
N ASP A 46 4.70 -13.22 2.41
CA ASP A 46 4.13 -12.84 1.11
C ASP A 46 4.30 -14.02 0.16
N PRO A 47 3.23 -14.62 -0.38
CA PRO A 47 3.33 -15.75 -1.30
C PRO A 47 4.18 -15.47 -2.56
N ARG A 48 4.36 -14.20 -2.91
CA ARG A 48 5.15 -13.77 -4.07
C ARG A 48 6.66 -13.74 -3.76
N VAL A 49 7.03 -13.87 -2.48
CA VAL A 49 8.41 -13.83 -1.99
C VAL A 49 8.70 -15.11 -1.19
N CYS A 50 9.70 -15.88 -1.61
CA CYS A 50 10.13 -17.10 -0.90
C CYS A 50 8.99 -18.07 -0.52
N CYS A 51 7.98 -18.22 -1.38
CA CYS A 51 6.88 -19.19 -1.21
C CYS A 51 6.10 -19.06 0.13
N ALA A 52 5.90 -17.84 0.65
CA ALA A 52 5.19 -17.56 1.92
C ALA A 52 5.88 -18.05 3.20
N GLU A 53 7.17 -18.42 3.13
CA GLU A 53 7.99 -18.58 4.33
C GLU A 53 8.16 -17.24 5.06
N PRO A 54 8.26 -17.23 6.40
CA PRO A 54 8.53 -16.01 7.14
C PRO A 54 9.84 -15.36 6.68
N ILE A 55 9.78 -14.08 6.32
CA ILE A 55 10.94 -13.28 5.92
C ILE A 55 11.10 -12.03 6.78
N GLY A 56 12.34 -11.73 7.15
CA GLY A 56 12.68 -10.60 8.01
C GLY A 56 12.49 -10.91 9.51
N THR A 57 12.37 -9.89 10.37
CA THR A 57 12.36 -8.45 10.07
C THR A 57 13.69 -7.96 9.48
N PHE A 58 13.67 -6.83 8.76
CA PHE A 58 14.87 -6.27 8.14
C PHE A 58 15.16 -4.87 8.68
N ASP A 59 16.43 -4.58 8.92
CA ASP A 59 16.87 -3.27 9.42
C ASP A 59 16.78 -2.17 8.36
N ASP A 60 16.99 -2.53 7.09
CA ASP A 60 17.03 -1.59 5.99
C ASP A 60 16.54 -2.18 4.66
N GLU A 61 16.49 -1.31 3.66
CA GLU A 61 16.17 -1.65 2.29
C GLU A 61 17.10 -2.69 1.69
N VAL A 62 18.40 -2.58 1.95
CA VAL A 62 19.43 -3.39 1.31
C VAL A 62 19.24 -4.85 1.70
N ALA A 63 19.00 -5.11 2.98
CA ALA A 63 18.73 -6.45 3.51
C ALA A 63 17.42 -7.04 2.97
N PHE A 64 16.34 -6.24 2.91
CA PHE A 64 15.07 -6.70 2.35
C PHE A 64 15.15 -6.99 0.84
N SER A 65 15.84 -6.15 0.07
CA SER A 65 15.93 -6.27 -1.38
C SER A 65 16.59 -7.56 -1.86
N GLN A 66 17.46 -8.19 -1.04
CA GLN A 66 18.05 -9.50 -1.34
C GLN A 66 17.01 -10.62 -1.50
N TYR A 67 15.84 -10.47 -0.89
CA TYR A 67 14.75 -11.46 -0.97
C TYR A 67 13.82 -11.22 -2.16
N LEU A 68 13.96 -10.08 -2.86
CA LEU A 68 13.12 -9.75 -4.00
C LEU A 68 13.69 -10.33 -5.30
N ARG A 69 12.83 -10.49 -6.30
CA ARG A 69 13.30 -10.77 -7.66
C ARG A 69 14.13 -9.61 -8.18
N TYR A 70 15.30 -9.91 -8.74
CA TYR A 70 16.25 -8.93 -9.28
C TYR A 70 16.79 -7.95 -8.21
N PRO A 71 17.49 -8.44 -7.18
CA PRO A 71 17.99 -7.62 -6.06
C PRO A 71 18.95 -6.51 -6.48
N ASP A 72 19.59 -6.66 -7.64
CA ASP A 72 20.54 -5.69 -8.19
C ASP A 72 19.91 -4.62 -9.10
N ASP A 73 18.59 -4.66 -9.32
CA ASP A 73 17.90 -3.65 -10.11
C ASP A 73 18.04 -2.27 -9.45
N PRO A 74 18.65 -1.27 -10.12
CA PRO A 74 18.84 0.06 -9.56
C PRO A 74 17.52 0.74 -9.16
N SER A 75 16.40 0.37 -9.80
CA SER A 75 15.09 0.90 -9.45
C SER A 75 14.66 0.47 -8.04
N ARG A 76 15.22 -0.59 -7.46
CA ARG A 76 14.90 -1.15 -6.12
C ARG A 76 15.76 -0.60 -4.97
N ARG A 77 16.35 0.58 -5.15
CA ARG A 77 17.20 1.23 -4.15
C ARG A 77 16.83 2.71 -3.95
N GLY A 78 17.11 3.24 -2.78
CA GLY A 78 16.90 4.64 -2.41
C GLY A 78 15.52 4.94 -1.84
N HIS A 79 14.77 3.92 -1.40
CA HIS A 79 13.37 4.06 -1.06
C HIS A 79 13.13 4.35 0.41
N LYS A 80 12.16 5.22 0.69
CA LYS A 80 11.72 5.45 2.06
C LYS A 80 10.89 4.27 2.55
N ILE A 81 11.24 3.74 3.73
CA ILE A 81 10.44 2.73 4.45
C ILE A 81 9.18 3.42 5.01
N THR A 82 8.00 2.97 4.59
CA THR A 82 6.71 3.53 5.01
C THR A 82 5.71 2.42 5.28
N PHE A 83 4.65 2.73 6.03
CA PHE A 83 3.51 1.82 6.16
C PHE A 83 2.75 1.75 4.82
N THR A 84 2.43 0.53 4.38
CA THR A 84 1.70 0.30 3.14
C THR A 84 0.74 -0.88 3.27
N HIS A 85 -0.22 -0.95 2.37
CA HIS A 85 -1.15 -2.06 2.27
C HIS A 85 -0.52 -3.31 1.62
N ALA A 86 0.55 -3.15 0.83
CA ALA A 86 1.24 -4.19 0.06
C ALA A 86 0.45 -4.90 -1.06
N ASP A 87 -0.86 -4.62 -1.21
CA ASP A 87 -1.71 -5.17 -2.28
C ASP A 87 -2.86 -4.22 -2.67
N LEU A 88 -2.51 -2.98 -3.03
CA LEU A 88 -3.46 -1.99 -3.55
C LEU A 88 -3.92 -2.36 -4.98
N ASN A 89 -4.82 -3.31 -5.06
CA ASN A 89 -5.51 -3.70 -6.29
C ASN A 89 -6.93 -3.14 -6.31
N LEU A 90 -7.50 -2.90 -7.50
CA LEU A 90 -8.88 -2.40 -7.65
C LEU A 90 -9.92 -3.27 -6.93
N ARG A 91 -9.71 -4.59 -6.87
CA ARG A 91 -10.59 -5.51 -6.14
C ARG A 91 -10.67 -5.23 -4.63
N ASN A 92 -9.66 -4.57 -4.07
CA ASN A 92 -9.52 -4.26 -2.66
C ASN A 92 -9.97 -2.83 -2.32
N ILE A 93 -10.48 -2.09 -3.30
CA ILE A 93 -10.94 -0.72 -3.14
C ILE A 93 -12.47 -0.71 -3.26
N LEU A 94 -13.14 -0.43 -2.15
CA LEU A 94 -14.59 -0.32 -2.12
C LEU A 94 -15.01 1.07 -2.55
N VAL A 95 -15.90 1.13 -3.54
CA VAL A 95 -16.49 2.37 -4.04
C VAL A 95 -18.00 2.32 -3.93
N ASP A 96 -18.60 3.45 -3.54
CA ASP A 96 -20.04 3.59 -3.47
C ASP A 96 -20.51 4.83 -4.26
N ARG A 97 -21.80 4.82 -4.62
CA ARG A 97 -22.45 5.91 -5.32
C ARG A 97 -22.90 6.96 -4.31
N VAL A 98 -22.40 8.17 -4.47
CA VAL A 98 -22.74 9.31 -3.61
C VAL A 98 -23.45 10.40 -4.40
N THR A 99 -24.30 11.16 -3.71
CA THR A 99 -24.84 12.41 -4.25
C THR A 99 -23.89 13.53 -3.83
N ARG A 100 -23.31 14.22 -4.80
CA ARG A 100 -22.40 15.34 -4.54
C ARG A 100 -23.19 16.59 -4.12
N MET A 101 -22.48 17.61 -3.63
CA MET A 101 -23.09 18.90 -3.25
C MET A 101 -23.79 19.60 -4.43
N ASP A 102 -23.35 19.32 -5.67
CA ASP A 102 -23.98 19.83 -6.90
C ASP A 102 -25.23 19.02 -7.32
N GLY A 103 -25.69 18.07 -6.51
CA GLY A 103 -26.83 17.19 -6.79
C GLY A 103 -26.53 16.06 -7.78
N ILE A 104 -25.33 16.05 -8.38
CA ILE A 104 -24.95 15.06 -9.38
C ILE A 104 -24.49 13.77 -8.70
N LYS A 105 -24.99 12.62 -9.19
CA LYS A 105 -24.51 11.31 -8.75
C LYS A 105 -23.06 11.11 -9.19
N GLY A 106 -22.23 10.61 -8.29
CA GLY A 106 -20.84 10.25 -8.57
C GLY A 106 -20.40 9.07 -7.72
N TRP A 107 -19.09 8.83 -7.72
CA TRP A 107 -18.49 7.73 -7.00
C TRP A 107 -17.48 8.23 -5.96
N GLN A 108 -17.40 7.52 -4.84
CA GLN A 108 -16.50 7.81 -3.73
C GLN A 108 -15.92 6.49 -3.19
N ILE A 109 -14.65 6.51 -2.81
CA ILE A 109 -14.04 5.40 -2.09
C ILE A 109 -14.58 5.41 -0.66
N VAL A 110 -15.12 4.28 -0.22
CA VAL A 110 -15.69 4.11 1.12
C VAL A 110 -14.85 3.18 1.99
N GLY A 111 -13.90 2.45 1.40
CA GLY A 111 -13.01 1.60 2.15
C GLY A 111 -11.88 1.01 1.31
N ILE A 112 -10.83 0.61 1.99
CA ILE A 112 -9.79 -0.27 1.49
C ILE A 112 -9.86 -1.52 2.36
N ILE A 113 -9.86 -2.70 1.75
CA ILE A 113 -10.03 -4.01 2.41
C ILE A 113 -8.89 -4.95 2.03
N ASP A 114 -8.90 -6.18 2.56
CA ASP A 114 -7.86 -7.18 2.32
C ASP A 114 -6.50 -6.76 2.89
N TRP A 115 -6.52 -6.36 4.15
CA TRP A 115 -5.36 -5.96 4.94
C TRP A 115 -4.49 -7.16 5.38
N GLU A 116 -4.69 -8.36 4.83
CA GLU A 116 -4.01 -9.57 5.29
C GLU A 116 -2.50 -9.56 4.99
N LEU A 117 -2.07 -8.84 3.94
CA LEU A 117 -0.66 -8.69 3.57
C LEU A 117 0.00 -7.40 4.11
N LEU A 118 -0.63 -6.77 5.12
CA LEU A 118 -0.15 -5.56 5.77
C LEU A 118 1.34 -5.65 6.14
N SER A 119 2.12 -4.73 5.58
CA SER A 119 3.56 -4.67 5.84
C SER A 119 4.10 -3.27 5.64
N ARG A 120 5.21 -2.98 6.32
CA ARG A 120 6.07 -1.87 5.92
C ARG A 120 6.90 -2.37 4.76
N VAL A 121 6.72 -1.79 3.57
CA VAL A 121 7.47 -2.15 2.37
C VAL A 121 8.00 -0.89 1.73
N LEU A 122 9.17 -1.01 1.13
CA LEU A 122 9.85 0.02 0.36
C LEU A 122 8.98 0.50 -0.81
N ARG A 123 9.04 1.80 -1.08
CA ARG A 123 8.36 2.41 -2.23
C ARG A 123 9.35 2.68 -3.36
N LEU A 124 9.24 1.99 -4.50
CA LEU A 124 9.88 2.41 -5.78
C LEU A 124 9.46 3.85 -6.13
N HIS A 125 10.44 4.73 -6.39
CA HIS A 125 10.20 6.14 -6.74
C HIS A 125 9.18 6.34 -7.86
#